data_AF-A0A9W8AIG7-F1
#
_entry.id   AF-A0A9W8AIG7-F1
#
_cell.length_a   1.000
_cell.length_b   1.000
_cell.length_c   1.000
_cell.angle_alpha   90.00
_cell.angle_beta   90.00
_cell.angle_gamma   90.00
#
_symmetry.space_group_name_H-M   'P 1'
#
loop_
_entity.id
_entity.type
_entity.pdbx_description
1 polymer ?
#
loop_
_entity_poly.entity_id
_entity_poly.type
_entity_poly.pdbx_seq_one_letter_code
_entity_poly.pdbx_strand_id
1 'polypeptide(L)'
;MAFSRPKPSYPPLVGTKKPSFAYVTIKDRMPVIVAQVVDTVYRGYMNLESNPTNQDRIREAKKIVEELGRLRYEMQTDKPLRPLEPDSHPDFEHWNTVLAHELSGNTWYTAPWLFSECYMYRRIYQMFAQTTHWATYDYFAESKKSTFFASHKAVGALAERMVVLVEDLRASGEAATSAGRELAFKELAQASLW
;
A
#
# COMPACT_ATOMS: atom_id res chain seq x y z
N MET A 1 25.48 -5.60 20.09
CA MET A 1 26.37 -5.31 18.95
C MET A 1 25.56 -4.55 17.91
N ALA A 2 25.92 -3.30 17.62
CA ALA A 2 25.25 -2.53 16.58
C ALA A 2 25.66 -3.09 15.21
N PHE A 3 24.73 -3.72 14.50
CA PHE A 3 24.92 -4.02 13.08
C PHE A 3 25.08 -2.70 12.33
N SER A 4 26.32 -2.33 11.97
CA SER A 4 26.53 -1.18 11.10
C SER A 4 26.02 -1.57 9.71
N ARG A 5 24.85 -1.07 9.32
CA ARG A 5 24.29 -1.34 7.99
C ARG A 5 25.25 -0.78 6.94
N PRO A 6 25.65 -1.57 5.93
CA PRO A 6 26.53 -1.06 4.88
C PRO A 6 25.85 0.12 4.18
N LYS A 7 26.58 1.24 4.08
CA LYS A 7 26.08 2.44 3.40
C LYS A 7 25.84 2.09 1.93
N PRO A 8 24.64 2.33 1.38
CA PRO A 8 24.37 2.00 -0.02
C PRO A 8 25.29 2.79 -0.95
N SER A 9 25.73 2.14 -2.04
CA SER A 9 26.64 2.72 -3.04
C SER A 9 26.07 3.95 -3.74
N TYR A 10 24.74 4.11 -3.73
CA TYR A 10 24.03 5.24 -4.29
C TYR A 10 23.14 5.89 -3.24
N PRO A 11 23.01 7.22 -3.25
CA PRO A 11 22.10 7.91 -2.34
C PRO A 11 20.65 7.49 -2.64
N PRO A 12 19.79 7.41 -1.61
CA PRO A 12 18.39 7.10 -1.80
C PRO A 12 17.72 8.17 -2.68
N LEU A 13 16.67 7.75 -3.39
CA LEU A 13 15.75 8.70 -4.03
C LEU A 13 15.02 9.47 -2.93
N VAL A 14 14.89 10.79 -3.09
CA VAL A 14 14.30 11.70 -2.10
C VAL A 14 13.40 12.71 -2.80
N GLY A 15 12.42 13.25 -2.06
CA GLY A 15 11.47 14.23 -2.58
C GLY A 15 12.06 15.62 -2.84
N THR A 16 13.22 15.97 -2.30
CA THR A 16 13.81 17.31 -2.50
C THR A 16 14.28 17.59 -3.93
N LYS A 17 14.55 16.55 -4.74
CA LYS A 17 15.05 16.69 -6.11
C LYS A 17 13.91 16.94 -7.10
N LYS A 18 13.79 18.16 -7.62
CA LYS A 18 12.80 18.53 -8.65
C LYS A 18 13.43 18.48 -10.05
N PRO A 19 12.72 17.97 -11.08
CA PRO A 19 11.42 17.30 -11.07
C PRO A 19 11.57 15.76 -11.07
N SER A 20 12.05 15.14 -9.98
CA SER A 20 12.16 13.68 -9.92
C SER A 20 10.79 13.01 -9.74
N PHE A 21 10.69 11.73 -10.14
CA PHE A 21 9.48 10.93 -9.90
C PHE A 21 9.16 10.76 -8.41
N ALA A 22 10.18 10.73 -7.54
CA ALA A 22 10.01 10.73 -6.09
C ALA A 22 9.33 12.03 -5.61
N TYR A 23 9.76 13.19 -6.11
CA TYR A 23 9.12 14.47 -5.81
C TYR A 23 7.64 14.48 -6.22
N VAL A 24 7.34 14.07 -7.46
CA VAL A 24 5.95 14.01 -7.98
C VAL A 24 5.11 13.03 -7.17
N THR A 25 5.66 11.87 -6.80
CA THR A 25 4.95 10.87 -6.01
C THR A 25 4.60 11.38 -4.62
N ILE A 26 5.57 11.97 -3.90
CA ILE A 26 5.35 12.51 -2.55
C ILE A 26 4.40 13.71 -2.58
N LYS A 27 4.54 14.60 -3.57
CA LYS A 27 3.75 15.83 -3.66
C LYS A 27 2.32 15.60 -4.11
N ASP A 28 2.12 14.79 -5.15
CA ASP A 28 0.86 14.74 -5.87
C ASP A 28 0.14 13.39 -5.65
N ARG A 29 0.86 12.26 -5.74
CA ARG A 29 0.22 10.92 -5.73
C ARG A 29 -0.13 10.45 -4.32
N MET A 30 0.81 10.56 -3.38
CA MET A 30 0.62 10.10 -2.00
C MET A 30 -0.55 10.84 -1.30
N PRO A 31 -0.70 12.18 -1.42
CA PRO A 31 -1.87 12.88 -0.86
C PRO A 31 -3.21 12.48 -1.49
N VAL A 32 -3.22 12.06 -2.76
CA VAL A 32 -4.42 11.54 -3.43
C VAL A 32 -4.81 10.18 -2.85
N ILE A 33 -3.85 9.30 -2.59
CA ILE A 33 -4.09 8.00 -1.93
C ILE A 33 -4.73 8.22 -0.55
N VAL A 34 -4.18 9.12 0.27
CA VAL A 34 -4.78 9.44 1.59
C VAL A 34 -6.20 9.99 1.45
N ALA A 35 -6.44 10.86 0.48
CA ALA A 35 -7.78 11.41 0.22
C ALA A 35 -8.78 10.32 -0.23
N GLN A 36 -8.35 9.33 -1.01
CA GLN A 36 -9.19 8.19 -1.38
C GLN A 36 -9.57 7.35 -0.15
N VAL A 37 -8.63 7.12 0.77
CA VAL A 37 -8.91 6.43 2.04
C VAL A 37 -9.91 7.21 2.88
N VAL A 38 -9.78 8.55 2.96
CA VAL A 38 -10.76 9.43 3.63
C VAL A 38 -12.16 9.22 3.05
N ASP A 39 -12.30 9.27 1.72
CA ASP A 39 -13.57 9.08 1.05
C ASP A 39 -14.18 7.69 1.34
N THR A 40 -13.37 6.63 1.29
CA THR A 40 -13.81 5.27 1.60
C THR A 40 -14.32 5.14 3.03
N VAL A 41 -13.61 5.68 4.03
CA VAL A 41 -14.06 5.66 5.43
C VAL A 41 -15.33 6.49 5.60
N TYR A 42 -15.39 7.69 4.99
CA TYR A 42 -16.54 8.57 5.04
C TYR A 42 -17.81 7.88 4.54
N ARG A 43 -17.77 7.31 3.32
CA ARG A 43 -18.88 6.52 2.76
C ARG A 43 -19.20 5.31 3.65
N GLY A 44 -18.17 4.66 4.20
CA GLY A 44 -18.31 3.52 5.10
C GLY A 44 -19.19 3.82 6.32
N TYR A 45 -18.95 4.92 7.02
CA TYR A 45 -19.72 5.24 8.22
C TYR A 45 -21.03 5.99 7.93
N MET A 46 -21.16 6.71 6.81
CA MET A 46 -22.43 7.32 6.36
C MET A 46 -23.53 6.27 6.24
N ASN A 47 -23.19 5.06 5.77
CA ASN A 47 -24.14 3.94 5.68
C ASN A 47 -24.59 3.39 7.05
N LEU A 48 -23.93 3.78 8.15
CA LEU A 48 -24.21 3.32 9.49
C LEU A 48 -25.12 4.28 10.29
N GLU A 49 -25.31 5.53 9.83
CA GLU A 49 -25.95 6.61 10.59
C GLU A 49 -27.42 6.35 10.93
N SER A 50 -28.11 5.51 10.16
CA SER A 50 -29.52 5.18 10.38
C SER A 50 -29.76 4.29 11.60
N ASN A 51 -28.72 3.64 12.15
CA ASN A 51 -28.85 2.73 13.28
C ASN A 51 -28.13 3.27 14.53
N PRO A 52 -28.88 3.61 15.61
CA PRO A 52 -28.31 4.13 16.87
C PRO A 52 -27.28 3.22 17.53
N THR A 53 -27.26 1.91 17.26
CA THR A 53 -26.27 1.00 17.83
C THR A 53 -24.86 1.19 17.25
N ASN A 54 -24.72 1.96 16.16
CA ASN A 54 -23.44 2.23 15.52
C ASN A 54 -22.73 3.51 16.02
N GLN A 55 -23.23 4.18 17.06
CA GLN A 55 -22.68 5.47 17.53
C GLN A 55 -21.16 5.41 17.81
N ASP A 56 -20.68 4.37 18.49
CA ASP A 56 -19.25 4.20 18.76
C ASP A 56 -18.45 3.98 17.47
N ARG A 57 -18.98 3.17 16.54
CA ARG A 57 -18.36 2.95 15.22
C ARG A 57 -18.24 4.23 14.42
N ILE A 58 -19.29 5.06 14.42
CA ILE A 58 -19.31 6.35 13.72
C ILE A 58 -18.32 7.33 14.38
N ARG A 59 -18.25 7.36 15.71
CA ARG A 59 -17.28 8.19 16.45
C ARG A 59 -15.83 7.82 16.08
N GLU A 60 -15.51 6.53 16.08
CA GLU A 60 -14.19 6.04 15.65
C GLU A 60 -13.87 6.42 14.21
N ALA A 61 -14.82 6.24 13.29
CA ALA A 61 -14.63 6.58 11.88
C ALA A 61 -14.37 8.07 11.65
N LYS A 62 -15.10 8.95 12.36
CA LYS A 62 -14.88 10.40 12.30
C LYS A 62 -13.48 10.78 12.78
N LYS A 63 -13.01 10.14 13.86
CA LYS A 63 -11.64 10.32 14.36
C LYS A 63 -10.60 9.85 13.33
N ILE A 64 -10.80 8.70 12.68
CA ILE A 64 -9.93 8.22 11.60
C ILE A 64 -9.86 9.25 10.46
N VAL A 65 -11.00 9.79 10.02
CA VAL A 65 -11.05 10.81 8.95
C VAL A 65 -10.28 12.08 9.32
N GLU A 66 -10.42 12.55 10.56
CA GLU A 66 -9.65 13.70 11.08
C GLU A 66 -8.14 13.43 11.03
N GLU A 67 -7.72 12.26 11.53
CA GLU A 67 -6.32 11.83 11.57
C GLU A 67 -5.71 11.67 10.17
N LEU A 68 -6.45 11.14 9.21
CA LEU A 68 -6.06 11.05 7.81
C LEU A 68 -5.94 12.45 7.16
N GLY A 69 -6.87 13.36 7.49
CA GLY A 69 -6.81 14.76 7.07
C GLY A 69 -5.54 15.44 7.59
N ARG A 70 -5.18 15.21 8.85
CA ARG A 70 -3.93 15.70 9.45
C ARG A 70 -2.70 15.12 8.77
N LEU A 71 -2.67 13.80 8.52
CA LEU A 71 -1.58 13.14 7.79
C LEU A 71 -1.37 13.76 6.40
N ARG A 72 -2.45 13.98 5.65
CA ARG A 72 -2.38 14.63 4.33
C ARG A 72 -1.80 16.04 4.42
N TYR A 73 -2.22 16.82 5.42
CA TYR A 73 -1.68 18.16 5.66
C TYR A 73 -0.19 18.12 6.02
N GLU A 74 0.22 17.22 6.92
CA GLU A 74 1.64 17.01 7.30
C GLU A 74 2.51 16.76 6.07
N MET A 75 2.05 15.90 5.17
CA MET A 75 2.74 15.56 3.92
C MET A 75 2.83 16.76 2.96
N GLN A 76 1.71 17.43 2.71
CA GLN A 76 1.64 18.54 1.75
C GLN A 76 2.44 19.77 2.21
N THR A 77 2.60 19.95 3.51
CA THR A 77 3.36 21.05 4.11
C THR A 77 4.77 20.65 4.57
N ASP A 78 5.24 19.49 4.12
CA ASP A 78 6.59 18.96 4.38
C ASP A 78 6.99 19.01 5.86
N LYS A 79 6.08 18.59 6.74
CA LYS A 79 6.36 18.51 8.18
C LYS A 79 7.42 17.44 8.50
N PRO A 80 8.14 17.58 9.63
CA PRO A 80 9.00 16.52 10.14
C PRO A 80 8.23 15.21 10.35
N LEU A 81 8.90 14.08 10.10
CA LEU A 81 8.36 12.76 10.43
C LEU A 81 8.32 12.61 11.96
N ARG A 82 7.20 12.09 12.49
CA ARG A 82 6.99 11.93 13.93
C ARG A 82 7.03 10.47 14.36
N PRO A 83 7.36 10.17 15.62
CA PRO A 83 7.22 8.81 16.15
C PRO A 83 5.80 8.27 15.97
N LEU A 84 5.71 6.98 15.68
CA LEU A 84 4.47 6.21 15.73
C LEU A 84 4.03 6.04 17.18
N GLU A 85 2.72 6.02 17.39
CA GLU A 85 2.13 5.73 18.69
C GLU A 85 1.96 4.21 18.84
N PRO A 86 1.94 3.67 20.08
CA PRO A 86 1.66 2.27 20.30
C PRO A 86 0.31 1.86 19.69
N ASP A 87 0.31 0.70 19.03
CA ASP A 87 -0.89 0.03 18.52
C ASP A 87 -0.79 -1.48 18.75
N SER A 88 -1.68 -2.26 18.15
CA SER A 88 -1.72 -3.71 18.32
C SER A 88 -0.54 -4.46 17.67
N HIS A 89 0.30 -3.77 16.89
CA HIS A 89 1.40 -4.38 16.15
C HIS A 89 2.78 -3.89 16.66
N PRO A 90 3.65 -4.76 17.19
CA PRO A 90 4.85 -4.37 17.94
C PRO A 90 5.97 -3.75 17.07
N ASP A 91 5.81 -3.72 15.74
CA ASP A 91 6.81 -3.15 14.83
C ASP A 91 7.00 -1.63 15.01
N PHE A 92 6.06 -0.93 15.68
CA PHE A 92 6.17 0.51 15.92
C PHE A 92 7.45 0.89 16.68
N GLU A 93 7.97 0.03 17.55
CA GLU A 93 9.24 0.24 18.25
C GLU A 93 10.43 0.27 17.29
N HIS A 94 10.42 -0.61 16.29
CA HIS A 94 11.46 -0.64 15.27
C HIS A 94 11.40 0.60 14.38
N TRP A 95 10.20 1.01 13.96
CA TRP A 95 9.97 2.26 13.24
C TRP A 95 10.50 3.46 14.02
N ASN A 96 10.18 3.56 15.31
CA ASN A 96 10.63 4.65 16.17
C ASN A 96 12.14 4.66 16.37
N THR A 97 12.77 3.48 16.43
CA THR A 97 14.24 3.37 16.45
C THR A 97 14.86 3.95 15.18
N VAL A 98 14.33 3.59 14.00
CA VAL A 98 14.83 4.12 12.72
C VAL A 98 14.58 5.64 12.61
N LEU A 99 13.40 6.13 13.00
CA LEU A 99 13.08 7.56 13.01
C LEU A 99 14.02 8.36 13.92
N ALA A 100 14.33 7.84 15.11
CA ALA A 100 15.15 8.54 16.08
C ALA A 100 16.64 8.54 15.71
N HIS A 101 17.15 7.47 15.12
CA HIS A 101 18.59 7.29 14.89
C HIS A 101 19.02 7.57 13.45
N GLU A 102 18.25 7.14 12.45
CA GLU A 102 18.64 7.22 11.03
C GLU A 102 17.98 8.40 10.30
N LEU A 103 16.80 8.84 10.76
CA LEU A 103 15.97 9.85 10.09
C LEU A 103 15.59 11.03 10.99
N SER A 104 16.41 11.29 12.01
CA SER A 104 16.17 12.36 12.97
C SER A 104 16.12 13.72 12.28
N GLY A 105 15.01 14.43 12.45
CA GLY A 105 14.79 15.73 11.81
C GLY A 105 14.44 15.66 10.31
N ASN A 106 14.31 14.47 9.72
CA ASN A 106 13.85 14.34 8.35
C ASN A 106 12.37 14.70 8.23
N THR A 107 12.01 15.27 7.09
CA THR A 107 10.65 15.58 6.67
C THR A 107 10.18 14.60 5.61
N TRP A 108 8.94 14.74 5.17
CA TRP A 108 8.38 13.94 4.07
C TRP A 108 9.22 13.98 2.79
N TYR A 109 9.85 15.12 2.48
CA TYR A 109 10.62 15.31 1.26
C TYR A 109 12.12 14.99 1.44
N THR A 110 12.67 15.10 2.66
CA THR A 110 14.10 14.81 2.91
C THR A 110 14.38 13.35 3.26
N ALA A 111 13.41 12.61 3.80
CA ALA A 111 13.54 11.17 4.01
C ALA A 111 13.64 10.39 2.66
N PRO A 112 14.29 9.21 2.67
CA PRO A 112 14.26 8.29 1.54
C PRO A 112 12.82 8.04 1.11
N TRP A 113 12.53 8.18 -0.19
CA TRP A 113 11.17 8.05 -0.73
C TRP A 113 10.53 6.71 -0.34
N LEU A 114 11.27 5.61 -0.43
CA LEU A 114 10.81 4.28 0.02
C LEU A 114 10.34 4.32 1.49
N PHE A 115 11.10 4.96 2.37
CA PHE A 115 10.72 5.08 3.77
C PHE A 115 9.48 5.95 3.94
N SER A 116 9.45 7.14 3.32
CA SER A 116 8.30 8.05 3.39
C SER A 116 7.00 7.39 2.92
N GLU A 117 7.06 6.60 1.84
CA GLU A 117 5.92 5.88 1.30
C GLU A 117 5.45 4.76 2.22
N CYS A 118 6.36 3.90 2.70
CA CYS A 118 6.01 2.86 3.66
C CYS A 118 5.49 3.45 4.99
N TYR A 119 6.09 4.56 5.45
CA TYR A 119 5.68 5.26 6.66
C TYR A 119 4.27 5.84 6.53
N MET A 120 3.89 6.37 5.36
CA MET A 120 2.51 6.80 5.10
C MET A 120 1.53 5.65 5.31
N TYR A 121 1.77 4.49 4.69
CA TYR A 121 0.89 3.32 4.86
C TYR A 121 0.87 2.82 6.30
N ARG A 122 2.00 2.82 7.00
CA ARG A 122 2.07 2.42 8.41
C ARG A 122 1.32 3.38 9.34
N ARG A 123 1.36 4.69 9.06
CA ARG A 123 0.58 5.72 9.76
C ARG A 123 -0.91 5.53 9.53
N ILE A 124 -1.34 5.23 8.29
CA ILE A 124 -2.73 4.88 8.00
C ILE A 124 -3.13 3.64 8.80
N TYR A 125 -2.36 2.55 8.73
CA TYR A 125 -2.63 1.32 9.48
C TYR A 125 -2.77 1.56 10.99
N GLN A 126 -1.87 2.34 11.60
CA GLN A 126 -1.91 2.69 13.03
C GLN A 126 -3.27 3.28 13.42
N MET A 127 -3.81 4.20 12.61
CA MET A 127 -5.09 4.86 12.90
C MET A 127 -6.25 3.88 13.01
N PHE A 128 -6.24 2.81 12.21
CA PHE A 128 -7.25 1.75 12.27
C PHE A 128 -6.95 0.76 13.41
N ALA A 129 -5.70 0.34 13.55
CA ALA A 129 -5.26 -0.64 14.55
C ALA A 129 -5.52 -0.20 16.00
N GLN A 130 -5.60 1.11 16.25
CA GLN A 130 -5.94 1.69 17.55
C GLN A 130 -7.45 1.75 17.85
N THR A 131 -8.31 1.34 16.91
CA THR A 131 -9.77 1.35 17.09
C THR A 131 -10.32 -0.02 17.50
N THR A 132 -11.54 -0.05 18.02
CA THR A 132 -12.22 -1.30 18.37
C THR A 132 -12.99 -1.87 17.20
N HIS A 133 -13.68 -1.03 16.43
CA HIS A 133 -14.63 -1.48 15.40
C HIS A 133 -14.08 -1.42 13.97
N TRP A 134 -12.97 -0.72 13.76
CA TRP A 134 -12.37 -0.52 12.44
C TRP A 134 -10.98 -1.17 12.29
N ALA A 135 -10.46 -1.85 13.32
CA ALA A 135 -9.13 -2.45 13.29
C ALA A 135 -8.89 -3.42 12.14
N THR A 136 -9.92 -4.14 11.71
CA THR A 136 -9.86 -5.10 10.59
C THR A 136 -10.45 -4.55 9.29
N TYR A 137 -10.80 -3.26 9.25
CA TYR A 137 -11.39 -2.64 8.07
C TYR A 137 -10.34 -2.46 6.97
N ASP A 138 -10.61 -3.06 5.81
CA ASP A 138 -9.77 -2.93 4.63
C ASP A 138 -10.22 -1.75 3.77
N TYR A 139 -9.59 -0.60 4.01
CA TYR A 139 -9.83 0.65 3.29
C TYR A 139 -9.39 0.65 1.82
N PHE A 140 -8.75 -0.43 1.33
CA PHE A 140 -8.46 -0.62 -0.10
C PHE A 140 -9.32 -1.70 -0.76
N ALA A 141 -10.21 -2.36 0.01
CA ALA A 141 -11.02 -3.48 -0.49
C ALA A 141 -11.86 -3.11 -1.72
N GLU A 142 -12.49 -1.94 -1.70
CA GLU A 142 -13.34 -1.48 -2.81
C GLU A 142 -12.52 -1.27 -4.08
N SER A 143 -11.37 -0.60 -4.00
CA SER A 143 -10.48 -0.39 -5.15
C SER A 143 -9.96 -1.71 -5.72
N LYS A 144 -9.60 -2.67 -4.84
CA LYS A 144 -9.15 -4.01 -5.25
C LYS A 144 -10.26 -4.76 -5.99
N LYS A 145 -11.48 -4.75 -5.46
CA LYS A 145 -12.66 -5.38 -6.10
C LYS A 145 -13.00 -4.71 -7.43
N SER A 146 -13.04 -3.39 -7.48
CA SER A 146 -13.32 -2.63 -8.71
C SER A 146 -12.33 -2.97 -9.82
N THR A 147 -11.03 -2.99 -9.50
CA THR A 147 -9.97 -3.35 -10.45
C THR A 147 -10.12 -4.79 -10.96
N PHE A 148 -10.46 -5.73 -10.06
CA PHE A 148 -10.72 -7.12 -10.44
C PHE A 148 -11.93 -7.24 -11.40
N PHE A 149 -13.04 -6.58 -11.09
CA PHE A 149 -14.23 -6.59 -11.96
C PHE A 149 -13.99 -5.92 -13.32
N ALA A 150 -13.24 -4.82 -13.34
CA ALA A 150 -12.84 -4.17 -14.59
C ALA A 150 -11.99 -5.10 -15.48
N SER A 151 -11.25 -6.03 -14.85
CA SER A 151 -10.35 -6.98 -15.52
C SER A 151 -11.03 -8.31 -15.90
N HIS A 152 -12.34 -8.48 -15.67
CA HIS A 152 -13.02 -9.79 -15.82
C HIS A 152 -12.80 -10.47 -17.18
N LYS A 153 -12.77 -9.71 -18.29
CA LYS A 153 -12.53 -10.27 -19.63
C LYS A 153 -11.12 -10.83 -19.77
N ALA A 154 -10.11 -10.11 -19.28
CA ALA A 154 -8.72 -10.55 -19.34
C ALA A 154 -8.50 -11.77 -18.44
N VAL A 155 -9.09 -11.78 -17.24
CA VAL A 155 -9.08 -12.93 -16.33
C VAL A 155 -9.71 -14.15 -16.99
N GLY A 156 -10.87 -14.00 -17.64
CA GLY A 156 -11.54 -15.07 -18.37
C GLY A 156 -10.67 -15.62 -19.51
N ALA A 157 -10.13 -14.75 -20.35
CA ALA A 157 -9.26 -15.15 -21.47
C ALA A 157 -7.99 -15.87 -20.98
N LEU A 158 -7.36 -15.40 -19.90
CA LEU A 158 -6.19 -16.05 -19.31
C LEU A 158 -6.55 -17.42 -18.73
N ALA A 159 -7.70 -17.56 -18.08
CA ALA A 159 -8.16 -18.83 -17.53
C ALA A 159 -8.44 -19.85 -18.65
N GLU A 160 -9.14 -19.45 -19.71
CA GLU A 160 -9.38 -20.29 -20.89
C GLU A 160 -8.06 -20.72 -21.55
N ARG A 161 -7.14 -19.79 -21.74
CA ARG A 161 -5.81 -20.07 -22.30
C ARG A 161 -5.03 -21.05 -21.42
N MET A 162 -5.11 -20.90 -20.10
CA MET A 162 -4.43 -21.79 -19.15
C MET A 162 -4.97 -23.23 -19.23
N VAL A 163 -6.29 -23.41 -19.42
CA VAL A 163 -6.88 -24.74 -19.62
C VAL A 163 -6.31 -25.40 -20.87
N VAL A 164 -6.32 -24.70 -22.01
CA VAL A 164 -5.79 -25.21 -23.29
C VAL A 164 -4.31 -25.59 -23.15
N LEU A 165 -3.49 -24.70 -22.56
CA LEU A 165 -2.06 -24.96 -22.35
C LEU A 165 -1.83 -26.22 -21.50
N VAL A 166 -2.62 -26.43 -20.43
CA VAL A 166 -2.48 -27.61 -19.57
C VAL A 166 -2.90 -28.89 -20.30
N GLU A 167 -3.93 -28.84 -21.13
CA GLU A 167 -4.39 -29.98 -21.92
C GLU A 167 -3.37 -30.37 -23.01
N ASP A 168 -2.86 -29.41 -23.76
CA ASP A 168 -1.83 -29.62 -24.79
C ASP A 168 -0.56 -30.25 -24.19
N LEU A 169 -0.14 -29.78 -23.02
CA LEU A 169 1.02 -30.30 -22.29
C LEU A 169 0.81 -31.73 -21.79
N ARG A 170 -0.42 -32.12 -21.45
CA ARG A 170 -0.76 -33.49 -21.03
C ARG A 170 -0.82 -34.45 -22.21
N ALA A 171 -1.26 -33.98 -23.37
CA ALA A 171 -1.39 -34.79 -24.59
C ALA A 171 -0.06 -35.03 -25.33
N SER A 172 0.96 -34.20 -25.07
CA SER A 172 2.24 -34.24 -25.79
C SER A 172 3.26 -35.22 -25.20
N GLY A 173 4.02 -35.93 -26.05
CA GLY A 173 5.11 -36.83 -25.65
C GLY A 173 6.42 -36.11 -25.25
N GLU A 174 7.26 -36.75 -24.44
CA GLU A 174 8.33 -36.13 -23.62
C GLU A 174 9.19 -35.04 -24.30
N ALA A 175 9.69 -35.28 -25.51
CA ALA A 175 10.55 -34.32 -26.23
C ALA A 175 9.77 -33.07 -26.69
N ALA A 176 8.55 -33.24 -27.22
CA ALA A 176 7.65 -32.15 -27.58
C ALA A 176 7.16 -31.39 -26.33
N THR A 177 7.05 -32.08 -25.19
CA THR A 177 6.69 -31.48 -23.90
C THR A 177 7.77 -30.51 -23.39
N SER A 178 9.06 -30.70 -23.69
CA SER A 178 10.13 -29.82 -23.18
C SER A 178 10.07 -28.40 -23.78
N ALA A 179 10.05 -28.28 -25.10
CA ALA A 179 9.90 -27.01 -25.80
C ALA A 179 8.51 -26.39 -25.57
N GLY A 180 7.46 -27.22 -25.51
CA GLY A 180 6.10 -26.78 -25.18
C GLY A 180 6.00 -26.17 -23.77
N ARG A 181 6.67 -26.77 -22.78
CA ARG A 181 6.72 -26.24 -21.40
C ARG A 181 7.49 -24.92 -21.33
N GLU A 182 8.59 -24.78 -22.06
CA GLU A 182 9.34 -23.53 -22.11
C GLU A 182 8.50 -22.40 -22.71
N LEU A 183 7.78 -22.67 -23.81
CA LEU A 183 6.89 -21.69 -24.44
C LEU A 183 5.74 -21.29 -23.50
N ALA A 184 5.07 -22.26 -22.88
CA ALA A 184 4.00 -22.00 -21.92
C ALA A 184 4.50 -21.18 -20.72
N PHE A 185 5.70 -21.49 -20.21
CA PHE A 185 6.31 -20.70 -19.13
C PHE A 185 6.56 -19.25 -19.56
N LYS A 186 7.15 -19.03 -20.75
CA LYS A 186 7.42 -17.67 -21.25
C LYS A 186 6.14 -16.87 -21.43
N GLU A 187 5.09 -17.49 -21.96
CA GLU A 187 3.78 -16.84 -22.12
C GLU A 187 3.20 -16.42 -20.77
N LEU A 188 3.17 -17.33 -19.78
CA LEU A 188 2.65 -17.03 -18.45
C LEU A 188 3.53 -16.03 -17.67
N ALA A 189 4.85 -16.10 -17.84
CA ALA A 189 5.77 -15.14 -17.24
C ALA A 189 5.59 -13.74 -17.82
N GLN A 190 5.38 -13.63 -19.14
CA GLN A 190 5.05 -12.36 -19.79
C GLN A 190 3.71 -11.82 -19.32
N ALA A 191 2.68 -12.68 -19.20
CA ALA A 191 1.39 -12.29 -18.66
C ALA A 191 1.45 -11.88 -17.17
N SER A 192 2.38 -12.42 -16.38
CA SER A 192 2.57 -12.03 -14.98
C SER A 192 3.36 -10.73 -14.81
N LEU A 193 4.22 -10.39 -15.79
CA LEU A 193 5.07 -9.21 -15.73
C LEU A 193 4.30 -7.91 -16.04
N TRP A 194 3.35 -7.99 -16.98
CA TRP A 194 2.61 -6.85 -17.52
C TRP A 194 1.20 -6.76 -16.94
#